data_AF-A0A3S3NFX0-F1
#
_entry.id   AF-A0A3S3NFX0-F1
#
_cell.length_a   1.000
_cell.length_b   1.000
_cell.length_c   1.000
_cell.angle_alpha   90.00
_cell.angle_beta   90.00
_cell.angle_gamma   90.00
#
_symmetry.space_group_name_H-M   'P 1'
#
loop_
_entity.id
_entity.type
_entity.pdbx_description
1 polymer ?
#
loop_
_entity_poly.entity_id
_entity_poly.type
_entity_poly.pdbx_seq_one_letter_code
_entity_poly.pdbx_strand_id
1 'polypeptide(L)' 'VCIVQKKDNKKMYAMKYMSKALCFEKDAFQNVQKEIELLAKLEHPFIVNLWFTFQ' A
#
# COMPACT_ATOMS: atom_id res chain seq x y z
N VAL A 1 9.27 -2.80 -2.07
CA VAL A 1 8.97 -1.73 -1.09
C VAL A 1 10.15 -0.77 -1.10
N CYS A 2 9.92 0.54 -1.03
CA CYS A 2 10.98 1.55 -0.92
C CYS A 2 10.60 2.65 0.09
N ILE A 3 11.59 3.43 0.53
CA ILE A 3 11.37 4.63 1.31
C ILE A 3 11.11 5.81 0.36
N VAL A 4 10.07 6.59 0.62
CA VAL A 4 9.69 7.76 -0.20
C VAL A 4 9.46 8.98 0.67
N GLN A 5 9.70 10.17 0.12
CA GLN A 5 9.38 11.43 0.78
C GLN A 5 8.20 12.11 0.09
N LYS A 6 7.17 12.48 0.85
CA LYS A 6 6.07 13.27 0.31
C LYS A 6 6.54 14.72 0.10
N LYS A 7 6.34 15.25 -1.11
CA LYS A 7 6.99 16.49 -1.56
C LYS A 7 6.56 17.74 -0.78
N ASP A 8 5.29 17.79 -0.37
CA ASP A 8 4.67 18.96 0.25
C ASP A 8 5.01 19.13 1.72
N ASN A 9 5.07 18.05 2.50
CA ASN A 9 5.32 18.09 3.95
C ASN A 9 6.63 17.40 4.37
N LYS A 10 7.42 16.91 3.41
CA LYS A 10 8.71 16.23 3.63
C LYS A 10 8.66 14.99 4.53
N LYS A 11 7.47 14.49 4.86
CA LYS A 11 7.29 13.28 5.68
C LYS A 11 7.70 12.04 4.88
N MET A 12 8.40 11.14 5.56
CA MET A 12 8.88 9.88 5.00
C MET A 12 7.82 8.79 5.15
N TYR A 13 7.68 7.93 4.14
CA TYR A 13 6.76 6.80 4.11
C TYR A 13 7.44 5.57 3.50
N ALA A 14 6.88 4.39 3.76
CA ALA A 14 7.17 3.18 2.98
C ALA A 14 6.15 3.05 1.85
N MET A 15 6.61 2.87 0.62
CA MET A 15 5.77 2.64 -0.56
C MET A 15 5.94 1.21 -1.08
N LYS A 16 4.83 0.49 -1.22
CA LYS A 16 4.78 -0.86 -1.81
C LYS A 16 4.30 -0.75 -3.26
N TYR A 17 5.15 -1.16 -4.20
CA TYR A 17 4.78 -1.25 -5.61
C TYR A 17 4.17 -2.62 -5.92
N MET A 18 3.06 -2.62 -6.65
CA MET A 18 2.43 -3.82 -7.16
C MET A 18 2.33 -3.73 -8.69
N SER A 19 2.94 -4.69 -9.39
CA SER A 19 2.85 -4.75 -10.86
C SER A 19 1.50 -5.33 -11.28
N LYS A 20 0.73 -4.57 -12.09
CA LYS A 20 -0.57 -5.02 -12.60
C LYS A 20 -0.43 -6.33 -13.39
N ALA A 21 0.56 -6.44 -14.27
CA ALA A 21 0.80 -7.64 -15.07
C ALA A 21 1.05 -8.89 -14.19
N LEU A 22 1.93 -8.77 -13.19
CA LEU A 22 2.22 -9.88 -12.27
C LEU A 22 1.01 -10.24 -11.40
N CYS A 23 0.17 -9.25 -11.04
CA CYS A 23 -1.06 -9.51 -10.30
C CYS A 23 -2.07 -10.34 -11.12
N PHE A 24 -2.17 -10.10 -12.42
CA PHE A 24 -3.01 -10.91 -13.31
C PHE A 24 -2.42 -12.31 -13.52
N GLU A 25 -1.12 -12.41 -13.81
CA GLU A 25 -0.43 -13.68 -14.03
C GLU A 25 -0.54 -14.63 -12.83
N LYS A 26 -0.51 -14.08 -11.62
CA LYS A 26 -0.54 -14.84 -10.36
C LYS A 26 -1.91 -14.91 -9.70
N ASP A 27 -2.96 -14.45 -10.37
CA ASP A 27 -4.32 -14.32 -9.81
C ASP A 27 -4.33 -13.65 -8.40
N ALA A 28 -3.46 -12.66 -8.21
CA ALA A 28 -3.23 -12.02 -6.92
C ALA A 28 -4.11 -10.78 -6.72
N PHE A 29 -4.92 -10.39 -7.72
CA PHE A 29 -5.74 -9.19 -7.67
C PHE A 29 -6.64 -9.12 -6.44
N GLN A 30 -7.34 -10.22 -6.15
CA GLN A 30 -8.23 -10.32 -4.98
C GLN A 30 -7.47 -10.16 -3.66
N ASN A 31 -6.24 -10.68 -3.58
CA ASN A 31 -5.42 -10.58 -2.37
C ASN A 31 -4.94 -9.14 -2.16
N VAL A 32 -4.53 -8.45 -3.23
CA VAL A 32 -4.14 -7.03 -3.17
C VAL A 32 -5.32 -6.16 -2.76
N GLN A 33 -6.50 -6.42 -3.32
CA GLN A 33 -7.71 -5.67 -2.97
C GLN A 33 -8.08 -5.87 -1.49
N LYS A 34 -8.07 -7.11 -0.99
CA LYS A 34 -8.33 -7.42 0.42
C LYS A 34 -7.33 -6.73 1.36
N GLU A 35 -6.05 -6.69 1.00
CA GLU A 35 -5.01 -5.99 1.79
C GLU A 35 -5.34 -4.50 1.92
N ILE A 36 -5.72 -3.84 0.83
CA ILE A 36 -6.13 -2.43 0.83
C ILE A 36 -7.39 -2.23 1.69
N GLU A 37 -8.43 -3.05 1.50
CA GLU A 37 -9.69 -2.93 2.24
C GLU A 37 -9.52 -3.13 3.75
N LEU A 38 -8.64 -4.05 4.16
CA LEU A 38 -8.35 -4.32 5.56
C LEU A 38 -7.55 -3.16 6.18
N LEU A 39 -6.47 -2.73 5.54
CA LEU A 39 -5.63 -1.66 6.07
C LEU A 39 -6.32 -0.29 6.04
N ALA A 40 -7.27 -0.06 5.12
CA ALA A 40 -8.07 1.17 5.08
C ALA A 40 -9.01 1.31 6.29
N LYS A 41 -9.35 0.21 6.96
CA LYS A 41 -10.23 0.18 8.15
C LYS A 41 -9.44 0.10 9.46
N LEU A 42 -8.11 0.05 9.39
CA LEU A 42 -7.25 -0.22 10.53
C LEU A 42 -6.41 1.01 10.87
N GLU A 43 -6.50 1.46 12.11
CA GLU A 43 -5.60 2.45 12.69
C GLU A 43 -5.16 1.97 14.06
N HIS A 44 -3.86 1.66 14.20
CA HIS A 44 -3.34 1.09 15.44
C HIS A 44 -1.87 1.44 15.65
N PRO A 45 -1.42 1.74 16.89
CA PRO A 45 -0.03 2.13 17.16
C PRO A 45 0.99 1.02 16.90
N PHE A 46 0.56 -0.25 16.92
CA PHE A 46 1.43 -1.41 16.72
C PHE A 46 1.31 -2.06 15.33
N ILE A 47 0.53 -1.47 14.41
CA ILE A 47 0.36 -1.98 13.05
C ILE A 47 0.70 -0.86 12.06
N VAL A 48 1.27 -1.22 10.91
CA VAL A 48 1.59 -0.25 9.87
C VAL A 48 0.27 0.25 9.26
N ASN A 49 -0.06 1.51 9.54
CA ASN A 49 -1.26 2.14 9.00
C ASN A 49 -1.08 2.50 7.52
N LEU A 50 -2.14 2.33 6.74
CA LEU A 50 -2.20 2.75 5.35
C LEU A 50 -2.55 4.23 5.27
N TRP A 51 -1.68 5.03 4.64
CA TRP A 51 -1.89 6.46 4.51
C TRP A 51 -2.49 6.87 3.16
N PHE A 52 -2.05 6.24 2.08
CA PHE A 52 -2.46 6.57 0.71
C PHE A 52 -2.45 5.32 -0.17
N THR A 53 -3.36 5.26 -1.15
CA THR A 53 -3.37 4.27 -2.23
C THR A 53 -3.67 4.95 -3.56
N PHE A 54 -3.00 4.52 -4.63
CA PHE A 54 -3.16 5.06 -5.98
C PHE A 54 -2.74 3.99 -7.01
N GLN A 55 -3.09 4.17 -8.28
CA GLN A 55 -2.89 3.19 -9.35
C GLN A 55 -2.56 3.79 -10.70
#